data_AF-A0A846YPM8-F1
#
_entry.id   AF-A0A846YPM8-F1
#
_cell.length_a   1.000
_cell.length_b   1.000
_cell.length_c   1.000
_cell.angle_alpha   90.00
_cell.angle_beta   90.00
_cell.angle_gamma   90.00
#
_symmetry.space_group_name_H-M   'P 1'
#
loop_
_entity.id
_entity.type
_entity.pdbx_description
1 polymer ?
#
loop_
_entity_poly.entity_id
_entity_poly.type
_entity_poly.pdbx_seq_one_letter_code
_entity_poly.pdbx_strand_id
1 'polypeptide(L)'
;MEPGDTAVIDRAGLDRLVDVLRARGYRVIGPRVRENAVVLDELASGAELPDGWGVETAPGYYRLRRREDRAVFAHSAGPGSWKQFLHPPRRRVLAVGLDLEPEPEPAEETPVRSAFLGVRGCDLAAIAILRRVLGGGTYPDTGFTERSGGLFVVAANCTEPGGVCFCASMGTGPGVTDGYDLALTEHTGAGHRFVVDVGTTEGAAVLAEIGSHRPTESEVAQARESVSVAAGRMGRSMPEVDIRGLVRDSRDFPHWEDVAARCLTCGNCTMVCPTCFCTTTEDVTDLTGDHAERWERWASCFELDFSYMHGGSVRRTGESRYRQWLSHKLGTWHDQFGSSGCVGCGRCIDWCPAGIDLTAELARLAEEASGAGS
;
A
#
# COMPACT_ATOMS: atom_id res chain seq x y z
N MET A 1 -26.06 -16.16 -3.94
CA MET A 1 -24.71 -16.15 -4.52
C MET A 1 -23.79 -16.68 -3.46
N GLU A 2 -22.75 -17.39 -3.86
CA GLU A 2 -21.79 -18.05 -2.98
C GLU A 2 -20.36 -17.61 -3.36
N PRO A 3 -19.36 -17.83 -2.50
CA PRO A 3 -17.96 -17.63 -2.85
C PRO A 3 -17.59 -18.35 -4.16
N GLY A 4 -16.92 -17.64 -5.06
CA GLY A 4 -16.58 -18.11 -6.41
C GLY A 4 -17.59 -17.71 -7.50
N ASP A 5 -18.76 -17.19 -7.15
CA ASP A 5 -19.69 -16.60 -8.12
C ASP A 5 -19.17 -15.25 -8.65
N THR A 6 -19.58 -14.91 -9.87
CA THR A 6 -19.37 -13.58 -10.46
C THR A 6 -20.72 -12.91 -10.73
N ALA A 7 -20.78 -11.59 -10.48
CA ALA A 7 -21.95 -10.75 -10.72
C ALA A 7 -21.58 -9.46 -11.47
N VAL A 8 -22.58 -8.70 -11.90
CA VAL A 8 -22.41 -7.34 -12.43
C VAL A 8 -23.27 -6.37 -11.64
N ILE A 9 -22.67 -5.26 -11.25
CA ILE A 9 -23.35 -4.08 -10.69
C ILE A 9 -23.11 -2.86 -11.57
N ASP A 10 -24.04 -1.92 -11.54
CA ASP A 10 -23.88 -0.61 -12.17
C ASP A 10 -23.24 0.41 -11.19
N ARG A 11 -23.03 1.64 -11.67
CA ARG A 11 -22.51 2.72 -10.84
C ARG A 11 -23.36 3.03 -9.61
N ALA A 12 -24.67 2.92 -9.71
CA ALA A 12 -25.57 3.12 -8.58
C ALA A 12 -25.46 1.97 -7.55
N GLY A 13 -25.17 0.75 -8.01
CA GLY A 13 -24.84 -0.40 -7.16
C GLY A 13 -23.57 -0.18 -6.36
N LEU A 14 -22.55 0.45 -6.94
CA LEU A 14 -21.35 0.85 -6.21
C LEU A 14 -21.63 1.91 -5.13
N ASP A 15 -22.53 2.88 -5.39
CA ASP A 15 -22.96 3.83 -4.35
C ASP A 15 -23.69 3.11 -3.22
N ARG A 16 -24.64 2.22 -3.56
CA ARG A 16 -25.35 1.39 -2.58
C ARG A 16 -24.41 0.49 -1.78
N LEU A 17 -23.30 0.03 -2.36
CA LEU A 17 -22.29 -0.75 -1.64
C LEU A 17 -21.70 0.05 -0.47
N VAL A 18 -21.39 1.32 -0.67
CA VAL A 18 -20.92 2.19 0.42
C VAL A 18 -22.00 2.33 1.49
N ASP A 19 -23.25 2.58 1.07
CA ASP A 19 -24.37 2.77 2.00
C ASP A 19 -24.65 1.51 2.83
N VAL A 20 -24.67 0.32 2.21
CA VAL A 20 -24.87 -0.97 2.89
C VAL A 20 -23.74 -1.25 3.88
N LEU A 21 -22.48 -1.03 3.51
CA LEU A 21 -21.35 -1.21 4.42
C LEU A 21 -21.46 -0.28 5.63
N ARG A 22 -21.81 0.99 5.42
CA ARG A 22 -22.03 1.94 6.53
C ARG A 22 -23.22 1.52 7.41
N ALA A 23 -24.33 1.08 6.81
CA ALA A 23 -25.49 0.58 7.54
C ALA A 23 -25.19 -0.67 8.38
N ARG A 24 -24.23 -1.50 7.94
CA ARG A 24 -23.69 -2.65 8.68
C ARG A 24 -22.65 -2.26 9.75
N GLY A 25 -22.43 -0.97 9.98
CA GLY A 25 -21.55 -0.44 11.02
C GLY A 25 -20.06 -0.38 10.63
N TYR A 26 -19.73 -0.50 9.34
CA TYR A 26 -18.35 -0.33 8.89
C TYR A 26 -18.01 1.15 8.70
N ARG A 27 -16.82 1.53 9.15
CA ARG A 27 -16.12 2.72 8.67
C ARG A 27 -15.58 2.45 7.27
N VAL A 28 -16.18 3.04 6.24
CA VAL A 28 -15.77 2.81 4.85
C VAL A 28 -14.61 3.75 4.49
N ILE A 29 -13.45 3.18 4.19
CA ILE A 29 -12.26 3.89 3.73
C ILE A 29 -12.06 3.60 2.25
N GLY A 30 -11.83 4.62 1.43
CA GLY A 30 -11.55 4.43 0.01
C GLY A 30 -10.83 5.62 -0.61
N PRO A 31 -10.54 5.56 -1.92
CA PRO A 31 -9.89 6.65 -2.62
C PRO A 31 -10.85 7.83 -2.75
N ARG A 32 -10.32 9.05 -2.55
CA ARG A 32 -11.01 10.31 -2.87
C ARG A 32 -9.99 11.34 -3.36
N VAL A 33 -10.45 12.34 -4.11
CA VAL A 33 -9.58 13.46 -4.48
C VAL A 33 -9.52 14.48 -3.36
N ARG A 34 -8.30 14.82 -2.91
CA ARG A 34 -8.02 15.90 -1.97
C ARG A 34 -6.69 16.55 -2.31
N GLU A 35 -6.62 17.88 -2.25
CA GLU A 35 -5.35 18.64 -2.35
C GLU A 35 -4.44 18.23 -3.53
N ASN A 36 -5.05 17.96 -4.70
CA ASN A 36 -4.37 17.52 -5.93
C ASN A 36 -3.76 16.11 -5.91
N ALA A 37 -4.26 15.22 -5.05
CA ALA A 37 -3.94 13.79 -5.11
C ALA A 37 -5.18 12.91 -4.88
N VAL A 38 -5.08 11.65 -5.32
CA VAL A 38 -5.99 10.61 -4.85
C VAL A 38 -5.45 10.10 -3.52
N VAL A 39 -6.15 10.40 -2.42
CA VAL A 39 -5.79 9.98 -1.07
C VAL A 39 -6.77 8.90 -0.60
N LEU A 40 -6.36 8.12 0.40
CA LEU A 40 -7.27 7.22 1.11
C LEU A 40 -7.85 7.95 2.31
N ASP A 41 -9.18 7.94 2.43
CA ASP A 41 -9.87 8.56 3.54
C ASP A 41 -11.23 7.91 3.76
N GLU A 42 -11.91 8.30 4.83
CA GLU A 42 -13.29 7.92 5.07
C GLU A 42 -14.23 8.47 4.01
N LEU A 43 -15.13 7.60 3.55
CA LEU A 43 -16.17 7.88 2.57
C LEU A 43 -17.52 7.91 3.28
N ALA A 44 -18.18 9.05 3.23
CA ALA A 44 -19.57 9.21 3.64
C ALA A 44 -20.54 8.70 2.55
N SER A 45 -20.12 8.68 1.29
CA SER A 45 -20.91 8.12 0.17
C SER A 45 -20.03 7.72 -1.00
N GLY A 46 -20.54 6.87 -1.89
CA GLY A 46 -19.84 6.52 -3.13
C GLY A 46 -19.65 7.71 -4.09
N ALA A 47 -20.37 8.83 -3.91
CA ALA A 47 -20.17 10.04 -4.70
C ALA A 47 -18.82 10.74 -4.43
N GLU A 48 -18.13 10.41 -3.34
CA GLU A 48 -16.81 10.95 -3.00
C GLU A 48 -15.65 10.23 -3.70
N LEU A 49 -15.94 9.12 -4.41
CA LEU A 49 -14.94 8.42 -5.20
C LEU A 49 -14.38 9.30 -6.33
N PRO A 50 -13.17 9.01 -6.87
CA PRO A 50 -12.47 9.83 -7.87
C PRO A 50 -13.11 9.80 -9.27
N ASP A 51 -14.38 10.20 -9.39
CA ASP A 51 -15.15 10.16 -10.64
C ASP A 51 -14.49 11.01 -11.74
N GLY A 52 -14.07 10.33 -12.81
CA GLY A 52 -13.44 10.94 -13.97
C GLY A 52 -12.06 11.53 -13.67
N TRP A 53 -11.37 10.97 -12.69
CA TRP A 53 -10.00 11.33 -12.35
C TRP A 53 -9.04 10.19 -12.68
N GLY A 54 -7.94 10.55 -13.34
CA GLY A 54 -6.79 9.70 -13.56
C GLY A 54 -5.55 10.35 -12.99
N VAL A 55 -4.43 9.66 -13.12
CA VAL A 55 -3.13 10.14 -12.64
C VAL A 55 -2.07 9.93 -13.70
N GLU A 56 -1.14 10.87 -13.76
CA GLU A 56 0.11 10.76 -14.50
C GLU A 56 1.24 10.61 -13.48
N THR A 57 2.07 9.60 -13.68
CA THR A 57 3.18 9.31 -12.75
C THR A 57 4.46 9.03 -13.52
N ALA A 58 5.56 9.63 -13.08
CA ALA A 58 6.93 9.38 -13.54
C ALA A 58 7.86 9.51 -12.31
N PRO A 59 9.16 9.17 -12.39
CA PRO A 59 10.07 9.38 -11.27
C PRO A 59 10.04 10.83 -10.76
N GLY A 60 9.70 11.01 -9.49
CA GLY A 60 9.52 12.32 -8.86
C GLY A 60 8.33 13.16 -9.37
N TYR A 61 7.37 12.52 -10.06
CA TYR A 61 6.21 13.21 -10.63
C TYR A 61 4.92 12.43 -10.36
N TYR A 62 3.96 13.14 -9.77
CA TYR A 62 2.58 12.68 -9.60
C TYR A 62 1.65 13.86 -9.88
N ARG A 63 0.70 13.70 -10.81
CA ARG A 63 -0.29 14.73 -11.11
C ARG A 63 -1.64 14.12 -11.46
N LEU A 64 -2.72 14.72 -10.92
CA LEU A 64 -4.07 14.40 -11.35
C LEU A 64 -4.32 14.91 -12.77
N ARG A 65 -5.02 14.11 -13.57
CA ARG A 65 -5.58 14.53 -14.84
C ARG A 65 -7.06 14.21 -14.90
N ARG A 66 -7.83 15.05 -15.59
CA ARG A 66 -9.22 14.73 -15.91
C ARG A 66 -9.28 13.66 -17.00
N ARG A 67 -10.23 12.74 -16.88
CA ARG A 67 -10.53 11.71 -17.86
C ARG A 67 -11.77 12.11 -18.66
N GLU A 68 -11.90 11.54 -19.85
CA GLU A 68 -13.10 11.69 -20.69
C GLU A 68 -14.24 10.76 -20.24
N ASP A 69 -13.89 9.65 -19.59
CA ASP A 69 -14.84 8.74 -18.94
C ASP A 69 -15.04 9.10 -17.45
N ARG A 70 -15.99 8.42 -16.82
CA ARG A 70 -16.35 8.59 -15.41
C ARG A 70 -15.78 7.50 -14.50
N ALA A 71 -14.69 6.85 -14.93
CA ALA A 71 -14.07 5.79 -14.15
C ALA A 71 -13.66 6.31 -12.75
N VAL A 72 -13.93 5.53 -11.72
CA VAL A 72 -13.62 5.84 -10.31
C VAL A 72 -12.40 5.07 -9.79
N PHE A 73 -12.02 3.97 -10.46
CA PHE A 73 -10.83 3.18 -10.15
C PHE A 73 -9.80 3.19 -11.28
N ALA A 74 -9.89 4.09 -12.27
CA ALA A 74 -8.89 4.24 -13.33
C ALA A 74 -7.76 5.23 -12.94
N HIS A 75 -7.16 4.98 -11.77
CA HIS A 75 -6.03 5.73 -11.22
C HIS A 75 -5.06 4.78 -10.51
N SER A 76 -3.75 5.08 -10.56
CA SER A 76 -2.77 4.39 -9.72
C SER A 76 -2.85 4.85 -8.27
N ALA A 77 -2.03 4.24 -7.42
CA ALA A 77 -1.96 4.58 -6.02
C ALA A 77 -1.43 5.99 -5.77
N GLY A 78 -2.01 6.70 -4.80
CA GLY A 78 -1.49 7.98 -4.32
C GLY A 78 -0.45 7.84 -3.19
N PRO A 79 -0.16 8.95 -2.47
CA PRO A 79 0.90 8.99 -1.45
C PRO A 79 0.57 8.17 -0.20
N GLY A 80 -0.73 8.00 0.10
CA GLY A 80 -1.20 7.17 1.19
C GLY A 80 -1.22 5.69 0.84
N SER A 81 -1.01 4.84 1.85
CA SER A 81 -1.23 3.40 1.76
C SER A 81 -2.21 2.93 2.82
N TRP A 82 -2.83 1.77 2.61
CA TRP A 82 -3.76 1.16 3.57
C TRP A 82 -3.12 0.87 4.93
N LYS A 83 -1.78 0.77 4.96
CA LYS A 83 -0.97 0.68 6.18
C LYS A 83 -1.37 1.72 7.22
N GLN A 84 -1.67 2.97 6.84
CA GLN A 84 -1.99 4.03 7.81
C GLN A 84 -3.25 3.76 8.65
N PHE A 85 -4.14 2.87 8.20
CA PHE A 85 -5.33 2.48 8.94
C PHE A 85 -5.13 1.19 9.75
N LEU A 86 -4.17 0.35 9.38
CA LEU A 86 -3.86 -0.89 10.08
C LEU A 86 -2.72 -0.72 11.09
N HIS A 87 -1.78 0.17 10.79
CA HIS A 87 -0.60 0.54 11.56
C HIS A 87 -0.46 2.08 11.52
N PRO A 88 -1.22 2.81 12.35
CA PRO A 88 -1.29 4.26 12.30
C PRO A 88 0.07 4.96 12.37
N PRO A 89 0.24 6.12 11.70
CA PRO A 89 1.51 6.86 11.68
C PRO A 89 1.93 7.39 13.04
N ARG A 90 0.98 7.57 13.96
CA ARG A 90 1.19 7.94 15.36
C ARG A 90 0.08 7.31 16.20
N ARG A 91 0.42 6.66 17.31
CA ARG A 91 -0.53 6.08 18.28
C ARG A 91 -0.03 6.24 19.70
N ARG A 92 -0.93 6.35 20.68
CA ARG A 92 -0.54 6.34 22.09
C ARG A 92 -0.28 4.89 22.50
N VAL A 93 0.73 4.68 23.33
CA VAL A 93 1.11 3.35 23.84
C VAL A 93 0.91 3.28 25.34
N LEU A 94 1.12 4.41 26.03
CA LEU A 94 0.97 4.52 27.47
C LEU A 94 0.60 5.95 27.83
N ALA A 95 -0.27 6.12 28.81
CA ALA A 95 -0.46 7.35 29.55
C ALA A 95 -0.35 7.01 31.04
N VAL A 96 0.37 7.84 31.80
CA VAL A 96 0.53 7.68 33.26
C VAL A 96 0.31 9.02 33.96
N GLY A 97 -0.35 8.95 35.11
CA GLY A 97 -0.47 10.07 36.04
C GLY A 97 0.68 10.13 37.04
N LEU A 98 0.56 11.04 38.02
CA LEU A 98 1.55 11.24 39.10
C LEU A 98 1.81 10.00 39.97
N ASP A 99 0.84 9.11 40.09
CA ASP A 99 0.96 7.84 40.81
C ASP A 99 1.72 6.76 40.01
N LEU A 100 2.11 7.07 38.76
CA LEU A 100 2.74 6.17 37.80
C LEU A 100 1.87 4.95 37.44
N GLU A 101 0.57 5.01 37.76
CA GLU A 101 -0.37 3.99 37.35
C GLU A 101 -0.81 4.25 35.89
N PRO A 102 -0.94 3.19 35.07
CA PRO A 102 -1.43 3.34 33.71
C PRO A 102 -2.86 3.87 33.70
N GLU A 103 -3.09 4.94 32.95
CA GLU A 103 -4.45 5.38 32.67
C GLU A 103 -5.15 4.40 31.70
N PRO A 104 -6.48 4.23 31.83
CA PRO A 104 -7.23 3.43 30.87
C PRO A 104 -7.08 3.97 29.45
N GLU A 105 -7.03 3.05 28.47
CA GLU A 105 -6.92 3.43 27.06
C GLU A 105 -8.08 4.36 26.65
N PRO A 106 -7.80 5.41 25.86
CA PRO A 106 -8.83 6.33 25.42
C PRO A 106 -9.79 5.62 24.45
N ALA A 107 -11.08 5.95 24.53
CA ALA A 107 -12.12 5.35 23.68
C ALA A 107 -11.86 5.52 22.16
N GLU A 108 -11.07 6.53 21.76
CA GLU A 108 -10.67 6.79 20.37
C GLU A 108 -9.75 5.71 19.77
N GLU A 109 -9.14 4.86 20.60
CA GLU A 109 -8.23 3.79 20.16
C GLU A 109 -8.92 2.43 20.00
N THR A 110 -10.20 2.30 20.35
CA THR A 110 -10.96 1.06 20.14
C THR A 110 -11.17 0.81 18.64
N PRO A 111 -10.72 -0.33 18.07
CA PRO A 111 -10.83 -0.59 16.64
C PRO A 111 -12.28 -0.62 16.15
N VAL A 112 -12.68 0.40 15.38
CA VAL A 112 -13.94 0.38 14.63
C VAL A 112 -13.78 -0.56 13.43
N ARG A 113 -14.75 -1.46 13.23
CA ARG A 113 -14.80 -2.32 12.04
C ARG A 113 -14.70 -1.46 10.79
N SER A 114 -13.74 -1.75 9.93
CA SER A 114 -13.46 -0.96 8.74
C SER A 114 -13.77 -1.76 7.49
N ALA A 115 -14.23 -1.06 6.45
CA ALA A 115 -14.34 -1.61 5.11
C ALA A 115 -13.41 -0.84 4.17
N PHE A 116 -12.49 -1.51 3.51
CA PHE A 116 -11.59 -0.90 2.53
C PHE A 116 -12.16 -1.06 1.13
N LEU A 117 -12.37 0.05 0.42
CA LEU A 117 -12.95 0.11 -0.90
C LEU A 117 -11.92 0.55 -1.94
N GLY A 118 -11.69 -0.27 -2.97
CA GLY A 118 -10.76 0.03 -4.05
C GLY A 118 -9.32 -0.44 -3.78
N VAL A 119 -9.13 -1.48 -2.96
CA VAL A 119 -7.81 -2.03 -2.65
C VAL A 119 -7.20 -2.68 -3.90
N ARG A 120 -6.00 -2.28 -4.30
CA ARG A 120 -5.30 -2.85 -5.46
C ARG A 120 -4.65 -4.19 -5.10
N GLY A 121 -4.38 -5.02 -6.11
CA GLY A 121 -3.64 -6.29 -5.90
C GLY A 121 -2.32 -6.09 -5.17
N CYS A 122 -1.53 -5.07 -5.56
CA CYS A 122 -0.25 -4.79 -4.92
C CYS A 122 -0.39 -4.29 -3.47
N ASP A 123 -1.53 -3.67 -3.15
CA ASP A 123 -1.87 -3.26 -1.79
C ASP A 123 -2.39 -4.44 -0.95
N LEU A 124 -3.15 -5.38 -1.53
CA LEU A 124 -3.53 -6.64 -0.86
C LEU A 124 -2.29 -7.46 -0.51
N ALA A 125 -1.35 -7.59 -1.44
CA ALA A 125 -0.06 -8.23 -1.20
C ALA A 125 0.70 -7.53 -0.06
N ALA A 126 0.65 -6.20 0.00
CA ALA A 126 1.27 -5.45 1.09
C ALA A 126 0.57 -5.68 2.44
N ILE A 127 -0.77 -5.75 2.47
CA ILE A 127 -1.54 -6.08 3.68
C ILE A 127 -1.19 -7.50 4.16
N ALA A 128 -1.09 -8.48 3.25
CA ALA A 128 -0.69 -9.84 3.60
C ALA A 128 0.73 -9.89 4.18
N ILE A 129 1.66 -9.13 3.60
CA ILE A 129 3.01 -8.94 4.13
C ILE A 129 2.96 -8.36 5.55
N LEU A 130 2.22 -7.28 5.78
CA LEU A 130 2.13 -6.67 7.12
C LEU A 130 1.46 -7.59 8.14
N ARG A 131 0.46 -8.39 7.74
CA ARG A 131 -0.13 -9.43 8.60
C ARG A 131 0.91 -10.44 9.06
N ARG A 132 1.82 -10.85 8.18
CA ARG A 132 2.93 -11.71 8.57
C ARG A 132 3.90 -11.02 9.53
N VAL A 133 4.29 -9.78 9.24
CA VAL A 133 5.32 -9.06 10.01
C VAL A 133 4.82 -8.63 11.39
N LEU A 134 3.64 -8.01 11.45
CA LEU A 134 3.10 -7.41 12.67
C LEU A 134 2.16 -8.36 13.42
N GLY A 135 1.53 -9.32 12.75
CA GLY A 135 0.59 -10.26 13.38
C GLY A 135 1.08 -11.71 13.51
N GLY A 136 2.14 -12.11 12.79
CA GLY A 136 2.58 -13.51 12.69
C GLY A 136 3.77 -13.89 13.59
N GLY A 137 4.38 -12.93 14.28
CA GLY A 137 5.56 -13.17 15.14
C GLY A 137 5.22 -13.70 16.54
N THR A 138 6.25 -13.97 17.36
CA THR A 138 6.10 -14.40 18.76
C THR A 138 5.34 -13.39 19.63
N TYR A 139 5.47 -12.11 19.31
CA TYR A 139 4.79 -11.00 19.99
C TYR A 139 4.03 -10.19 18.95
N PRO A 140 2.80 -10.60 18.60
CA PRO A 140 2.00 -9.87 17.63
C PRO A 140 1.59 -8.50 18.18
N ASP A 141 1.56 -7.50 17.31
CA ASP A 141 0.97 -6.20 17.59
C ASP A 141 -0.55 -6.38 17.69
N THR A 142 -1.07 -6.24 18.91
CA THR A 142 -2.49 -6.45 19.23
C THR A 142 -3.38 -5.50 18.45
N GLY A 143 -3.07 -4.20 18.46
CA GLY A 143 -3.83 -3.19 17.73
C GLY A 143 -3.85 -3.44 16.22
N PHE A 144 -2.72 -3.85 15.63
CA PHE A 144 -2.69 -4.24 14.21
C PHE A 144 -3.55 -5.47 13.94
N THR A 145 -3.43 -6.50 14.79
CA THR A 145 -4.17 -7.76 14.63
C THR A 145 -5.67 -7.54 14.73
N GLU A 146 -6.13 -6.71 15.67
CA GLU A 146 -7.54 -6.36 15.82
C GLU A 146 -8.07 -5.56 14.63
N ARG A 147 -7.37 -4.50 14.21
CA ARG A 147 -7.76 -3.68 13.04
C ARG A 147 -7.78 -4.50 11.75
N SER A 148 -6.83 -5.40 11.57
CA SER A 148 -6.72 -6.22 10.36
C SER A 148 -7.63 -7.46 10.36
N GLY A 149 -8.06 -7.94 11.52
CA GLY A 149 -8.99 -9.07 11.68
C GLY A 149 -10.46 -8.71 11.46
N GLY A 150 -10.86 -7.46 11.75
CA GLY A 150 -12.22 -6.95 11.54
C GLY A 150 -12.49 -6.31 10.18
N LEU A 151 -11.60 -6.52 9.21
CA LEU A 151 -11.58 -5.79 7.94
C LEU A 151 -12.45 -6.47 6.87
N PHE A 152 -13.39 -5.71 6.28
CA PHE A 152 -14.07 -6.08 5.04
C PHE A 152 -13.34 -5.45 3.85
N VAL A 153 -13.04 -6.20 2.80
CA VAL A 153 -12.20 -5.73 1.69
C VAL A 153 -12.94 -5.84 0.36
N VAL A 154 -13.23 -4.68 -0.23
CA VAL A 154 -13.64 -4.53 -1.62
C VAL A 154 -12.41 -4.16 -2.44
N ALA A 155 -11.82 -5.14 -3.09
CA ALA A 155 -10.70 -4.96 -3.98
C ALA A 155 -11.13 -4.36 -5.33
N ALA A 156 -10.21 -3.68 -6.01
CA ALA A 156 -10.38 -3.21 -7.38
C ALA A 156 -9.19 -3.64 -8.22
N ASN A 157 -9.45 -4.52 -9.19
CA ASN A 157 -8.48 -4.89 -10.22
C ASN A 157 -7.97 -3.62 -10.91
N CYS A 158 -6.66 -3.54 -11.13
CA CYS A 158 -6.06 -2.37 -11.77
C CYS A 158 -6.18 -2.50 -13.29
N THR A 159 -6.99 -1.64 -13.89
CA THR A 159 -7.14 -1.52 -15.35
C THR A 159 -6.44 -0.28 -15.91
N GLU A 160 -5.72 0.48 -15.08
CA GLU A 160 -4.97 1.67 -15.47
C GLU A 160 -3.74 1.82 -14.55
N PRO A 161 -2.61 1.15 -14.87
CA PRO A 161 -1.41 1.26 -14.05
C PRO A 161 -0.77 2.65 -14.22
N GLY A 162 -0.07 3.10 -13.18
CA GLY A 162 0.77 4.30 -13.28
C GLY A 162 2.03 4.02 -14.12
N GLY A 163 2.60 5.06 -14.71
CA GLY A 163 3.84 4.96 -15.50
C GLY A 163 5.04 4.38 -14.74
N VAL A 164 5.05 4.43 -13.41
CA VAL A 164 6.12 3.87 -12.56
C VAL A 164 5.77 2.51 -11.92
N CYS A 165 4.60 1.95 -12.20
CA CYS A 165 4.18 0.67 -11.63
C CYS A 165 4.89 -0.51 -12.32
N PHE A 166 5.19 -1.55 -11.54
CA PHE A 166 5.84 -2.79 -12.02
C PHE A 166 5.38 -4.04 -11.25
N CYS A 167 4.20 -3.98 -10.61
CA CYS A 167 3.68 -5.09 -9.79
C CYS A 167 3.43 -6.39 -10.56
N ALA A 168 3.25 -6.31 -11.89
CA ALA A 168 3.22 -7.47 -12.76
C ALA A 168 4.52 -8.30 -12.68
N SER A 169 5.68 -7.64 -12.78
CA SER A 169 7.00 -8.31 -12.63
C SER A 169 7.24 -8.86 -11.23
N MET A 170 6.52 -8.36 -10.23
CA MET A 170 6.60 -8.84 -8.84
C MET A 170 5.59 -9.94 -8.53
N GLY A 171 4.68 -10.29 -9.45
CA GLY A 171 3.61 -11.25 -9.21
C GLY A 171 2.59 -10.81 -8.15
N THR A 172 2.42 -9.49 -7.95
CA THR A 172 1.56 -8.92 -6.90
C THR A 172 0.40 -8.10 -7.45
N GLY A 173 0.19 -8.10 -8.77
CA GLY A 173 -0.88 -7.39 -9.47
C GLY A 173 -0.69 -7.51 -10.97
N PRO A 174 -1.45 -6.77 -11.81
CA PRO A 174 -2.51 -5.80 -11.47
C PRO A 174 -3.86 -6.41 -11.06
N GLY A 175 -4.07 -7.69 -11.36
CA GLY A 175 -5.23 -8.45 -10.90
C GLY A 175 -5.08 -8.85 -9.43
N VAL A 176 -6.21 -8.98 -8.73
CA VAL A 176 -6.27 -9.47 -7.36
C VAL A 176 -6.46 -10.98 -7.36
N THR A 177 -5.82 -11.67 -6.42
CA THR A 177 -5.83 -13.13 -6.31
C THR A 177 -6.70 -13.60 -5.15
N ASP A 178 -6.45 -13.07 -3.97
CA ASP A 178 -7.03 -13.49 -2.69
C ASP A 178 -7.05 -12.32 -1.69
N GLY A 179 -7.57 -12.59 -0.47
CA GLY A 179 -7.60 -11.60 0.61
C GLY A 179 -8.67 -10.52 0.48
N TYR A 180 -9.72 -10.77 -0.32
CA TYR A 180 -10.86 -9.87 -0.51
C TYR A 180 -12.20 -10.55 -0.23
N ASP A 181 -13.21 -9.76 0.13
CA ASP A 181 -14.62 -10.17 0.22
C ASP A 181 -15.32 -10.01 -1.13
N LEU A 182 -15.01 -8.92 -1.84
CA LEU A 182 -15.46 -8.64 -3.21
C LEU A 182 -14.31 -8.09 -4.04
N ALA A 183 -14.18 -8.50 -5.30
CA ALA A 183 -13.20 -7.93 -6.24
C ALA A 183 -13.91 -7.32 -7.45
N LEU A 184 -13.71 -6.02 -7.66
CA LEU A 184 -14.33 -5.24 -8.73
C LEU A 184 -13.40 -5.12 -9.93
N THR A 185 -13.95 -5.27 -11.13
CA THR A 185 -13.30 -4.86 -12.39
C THR A 185 -14.18 -3.85 -13.08
N GLU A 186 -13.72 -2.61 -13.11
CA GLU A 186 -14.45 -1.47 -13.67
C GLU A 186 -14.41 -1.45 -15.19
N HIS A 187 -15.54 -1.14 -15.81
CA HIS A 187 -15.68 -0.92 -17.24
C HIS A 187 -16.61 0.27 -17.53
N THR A 188 -16.16 1.18 -18.40
CA THR A 188 -16.88 2.43 -18.75
C THR A 188 -17.33 2.50 -20.22
N GLY A 189 -16.97 1.52 -21.06
CA GLY A 189 -17.16 1.58 -22.52
C GLY A 189 -18.60 1.43 -23.02
N ALA A 190 -19.44 0.66 -22.31
CA ALA A 190 -20.85 0.44 -22.65
C ALA A 190 -21.73 0.64 -21.40
N GLY A 191 -21.71 1.87 -20.88
CA GLY A 191 -22.23 2.18 -19.56
C GLY A 191 -21.20 1.90 -18.46
N HIS A 192 -21.44 2.46 -17.28
CA HIS A 192 -20.54 2.33 -16.14
C HIS A 192 -20.94 1.14 -15.28
N ARG A 193 -20.18 0.05 -15.40
CA ARG A 193 -20.45 -1.24 -14.75
C ARG A 193 -19.19 -1.81 -14.10
N PHE A 194 -19.42 -2.75 -13.19
CA PHE A 194 -18.38 -3.48 -12.48
C PHE A 194 -18.68 -4.97 -12.53
N VAL A 195 -17.73 -5.76 -13.03
CA VAL A 195 -17.74 -7.21 -12.84
C VAL A 195 -17.21 -7.47 -11.43
N VAL A 196 -17.99 -8.19 -10.63
CA VAL A 196 -17.73 -8.43 -9.20
C VAL A 196 -17.50 -9.93 -8.98
N ASP A 197 -16.31 -10.30 -8.53
CA ASP A 197 -16.02 -11.65 -8.05
C ASP A 197 -16.24 -11.73 -6.54
N VAL A 198 -16.92 -12.77 -6.09
CA VAL A 198 -17.25 -12.98 -4.67
C VAL A 198 -16.18 -13.83 -4.00
N GLY A 199 -15.47 -13.27 -3.03
CA GLY A 199 -14.40 -13.94 -2.29
C GLY A 199 -14.84 -14.63 -1.00
N THR A 200 -15.87 -14.09 -0.33
CA THR A 200 -16.33 -14.61 0.97
C THR A 200 -17.86 -14.65 1.08
N THR A 201 -18.37 -15.40 2.06
CA THR A 201 -19.80 -15.46 2.36
C THR A 201 -20.35 -14.10 2.81
N GLU A 202 -19.55 -13.31 3.55
CA GLU A 202 -19.94 -11.95 3.93
C GLU A 202 -20.01 -11.03 2.71
N GLY A 203 -19.06 -11.16 1.77
CA GLY A 203 -19.11 -10.50 0.47
C GLY A 203 -20.38 -10.83 -0.31
N ALA A 204 -20.75 -12.12 -0.36
CA ALA A 204 -21.99 -12.58 -1.00
C ALA A 204 -23.24 -11.95 -0.36
N ALA A 205 -23.26 -11.86 0.98
CA ALA A 205 -24.37 -11.28 1.73
C ALA A 205 -24.52 -9.78 1.47
N VAL A 206 -23.42 -9.02 1.42
CA VAL A 206 -23.44 -7.59 1.07
C VAL A 206 -23.90 -7.38 -0.38
N LEU A 207 -23.38 -8.19 -1.31
CA LEU A 207 -23.70 -8.07 -2.73
C LEU A 207 -25.19 -8.35 -3.03
N ALA A 208 -25.85 -9.18 -2.22
CA ALA A 208 -27.29 -9.43 -2.33
C ALA A 208 -28.16 -8.19 -2.03
N GLU A 209 -27.67 -7.22 -1.27
CA GLU A 209 -28.41 -6.02 -0.88
C GLU A 209 -28.29 -4.86 -1.89
N ILE A 210 -27.26 -4.85 -2.74
CA ILE A 210 -26.96 -3.70 -3.59
C ILE A 210 -27.53 -3.81 -5.00
N GLY A 211 -28.20 -4.92 -5.32
CA GLY A 211 -28.78 -5.20 -6.63
C GLY A 211 -27.71 -5.52 -7.68
N SER A 212 -27.65 -6.78 -8.08
CA SER A 212 -26.72 -7.29 -9.09
C SER A 212 -27.44 -8.20 -10.08
N HIS A 213 -26.83 -8.44 -11.24
CA HIS A 213 -27.28 -9.46 -12.19
C HIS A 213 -26.14 -10.41 -12.56
N ARG A 214 -26.48 -11.54 -13.18
CA ARG A 214 -25.47 -12.48 -13.68
C ARG A 214 -24.74 -11.88 -14.88
N PRO A 215 -23.39 -11.97 -14.94
CA PRO A 215 -22.63 -11.48 -16.07
C PRO A 215 -22.91 -12.32 -17.31
N THR A 216 -22.78 -11.70 -18.47
CA THR A 216 -22.56 -12.42 -19.73
C THR A 216 -21.11 -12.90 -19.83
N GLU A 217 -20.86 -13.94 -20.62
CA GLU A 217 -19.48 -14.41 -20.88
C GLU A 217 -18.59 -13.30 -21.46
N SER A 218 -19.16 -12.43 -22.30
CA SER A 218 -18.44 -11.30 -22.90
C SER A 218 -18.01 -10.27 -21.85
N GLU A 219 -18.85 -9.96 -20.85
CA GLU A 219 -18.49 -9.04 -19.77
C GLU A 219 -17.34 -9.57 -18.92
N VAL A 220 -17.38 -10.86 -18.57
CA VAL A 220 -16.27 -11.50 -17.85
C VAL A 220 -15.00 -11.47 -18.69
N ALA A 221 -15.06 -11.87 -19.96
CA ALA A 221 -13.90 -11.86 -20.85
C ALA A 221 -13.29 -10.46 -21.00
N GLN A 222 -14.11 -9.43 -21.20
CA GLN A 222 -13.66 -8.03 -21.28
C GLN A 222 -13.00 -7.55 -19.98
N ALA A 223 -13.56 -7.92 -18.83
CA ALA A 223 -12.99 -7.59 -17.53
C ALA A 223 -11.60 -8.22 -17.37
N ARG A 224 -11.47 -9.53 -17.64
CA ARG A 224 -10.18 -10.23 -17.55
C ARG A 224 -9.15 -9.69 -18.54
N GLU A 225 -9.57 -9.42 -19.77
CA GLU A 225 -8.69 -8.84 -20.79
C GLU A 225 -8.19 -7.45 -20.40
N SER A 226 -9.05 -6.59 -19.82
CA SER A 226 -8.65 -5.25 -19.39
C SER A 226 -7.53 -5.28 -18.33
N VAL A 227 -7.56 -6.26 -17.44
CA VAL A 227 -6.52 -6.49 -16.42
C VAL A 227 -5.24 -7.05 -17.05
N SER A 228 -5.37 -7.97 -18.02
CA SER A 228 -4.24 -8.52 -18.79
C SER A 228 -3.52 -7.41 -19.57
N VAL A 229 -4.25 -6.58 -20.30
CA VAL A 229 -3.72 -5.41 -21.03
C VAL A 229 -3.07 -4.41 -20.09
N ALA A 230 -3.63 -4.20 -18.90
CA ALA A 230 -3.02 -3.35 -17.88
C ALA A 230 -1.64 -3.89 -17.44
N ALA A 231 -1.46 -5.21 -17.31
CA ALA A 231 -0.16 -5.78 -16.99
C ALA A 231 0.88 -5.46 -18.09
N GLY A 232 0.48 -5.57 -19.37
CA GLY A 232 1.34 -5.26 -20.51
C GLY A 232 1.68 -3.77 -20.69
N ARG A 233 0.94 -2.86 -20.04
CA ARG A 233 1.22 -1.41 -20.08
C ARG A 233 2.23 -0.94 -19.03
N MET A 234 2.65 -1.80 -18.11
CA MET A 234 3.70 -1.47 -17.15
C MET A 234 5.07 -1.49 -17.84
N GLY A 235 5.68 -0.31 -18.03
CA GLY A 235 6.96 -0.16 -18.74
C GLY A 235 8.21 -0.45 -17.90
N ARG A 236 8.06 -1.02 -16.70
CA ARG A 236 9.15 -1.29 -15.75
C ARG A 236 9.06 -2.72 -15.25
N SER A 237 10.22 -3.32 -14.98
CA SER A 237 10.34 -4.65 -14.39
C SER A 237 11.58 -4.71 -13.48
N MET A 238 11.57 -5.65 -12.54
CA MET A 238 12.82 -6.08 -11.91
C MET A 238 13.68 -6.85 -12.92
N PRO A 239 15.01 -6.79 -12.83
CA PRO A 239 15.88 -7.59 -13.68
C PRO A 239 15.65 -9.10 -13.40
N GLU A 240 15.70 -9.91 -14.46
CA GLU A 240 15.49 -11.36 -14.40
C GLU A 240 16.75 -12.10 -13.92
N VAL A 241 17.19 -11.77 -12.71
CA VAL A 241 18.36 -12.36 -12.03
C VAL A 241 17.99 -12.76 -10.61
N ASP A 242 18.86 -13.49 -9.91
CA ASP A 242 18.73 -13.65 -8.46
C ASP A 242 18.96 -12.30 -7.77
N ILE A 243 17.88 -11.52 -7.58
CA ILE A 243 17.93 -10.21 -6.94
C ILE A 243 18.53 -10.29 -5.53
N ARG A 244 18.23 -11.37 -4.80
CA ARG A 244 18.73 -11.55 -3.44
C ARG A 244 20.25 -11.77 -3.46
N GLY A 245 20.73 -12.62 -4.36
CA GLY A 245 22.15 -12.84 -4.61
C GLY A 245 22.83 -11.55 -5.06
N LEU A 246 22.28 -10.87 -6.07
CA LEU A 246 22.79 -9.62 -6.62
C LEU A 246 23.00 -8.56 -5.53
N VAL A 247 21.98 -8.31 -4.70
CA VAL A 247 22.04 -7.26 -3.67
C VAL A 247 22.99 -7.63 -2.53
N ARG A 248 23.17 -8.92 -2.25
CA ARG A 248 24.19 -9.40 -1.28
C ARG A 248 25.60 -9.19 -1.83
N ASP A 249 25.81 -9.56 -3.08
CA ASP A 249 27.14 -9.64 -3.70
C ASP A 249 27.63 -8.27 -4.23
N SER A 250 26.71 -7.32 -4.45
CA SER A 250 27.04 -5.96 -4.89
C SER A 250 27.41 -4.99 -3.76
N ARG A 251 27.57 -5.45 -2.52
CA ARG A 251 27.74 -4.58 -1.33
C ARG A 251 28.82 -3.52 -1.47
N ASP A 252 29.92 -3.86 -2.13
CA ASP A 252 31.11 -3.01 -2.28
C ASP A 252 31.19 -2.35 -3.66
N PHE A 253 30.10 -2.37 -4.45
CA PHE A 253 30.06 -1.74 -5.77
C PHE A 253 30.05 -0.20 -5.66
N PRO A 254 30.81 0.52 -6.50
CA PRO A 254 30.80 1.98 -6.55
C PRO A 254 29.42 2.58 -6.92
N HIS A 255 28.54 1.81 -7.56
CA HIS A 255 27.19 2.29 -7.89
C HIS A 255 26.40 2.80 -6.66
N TRP A 256 26.67 2.28 -5.46
CA TRP A 256 26.02 2.81 -4.24
C TRP A 256 26.34 4.29 -3.97
N GLU A 257 27.56 4.73 -4.29
CA GLU A 257 27.97 6.13 -4.15
C GLU A 257 27.26 7.03 -5.17
N ASP A 258 27.06 6.55 -6.41
CA ASP A 258 26.31 7.27 -7.45
C ASP A 258 24.86 7.55 -7.00
N VAL A 259 24.17 6.53 -6.48
CA VAL A 259 22.79 6.71 -5.99
C VAL A 259 22.77 7.63 -4.78
N ALA A 260 23.74 7.47 -3.87
CA ALA A 260 23.85 8.30 -2.67
C ALA A 260 24.06 9.78 -2.98
N ALA A 261 24.82 10.12 -4.04
CA ALA A 261 25.06 11.49 -4.47
C ALA A 261 23.77 12.19 -4.94
N ARG A 262 22.78 11.43 -5.45
CA ARG A 262 21.45 11.92 -5.83
C ARG A 262 20.45 11.91 -4.67
N CYS A 263 20.63 11.02 -3.71
CA CYS A 263 19.66 10.78 -2.65
C CYS A 263 19.65 11.88 -1.58
N LEU A 264 18.50 12.53 -1.39
CA LEU A 264 18.31 13.53 -0.32
C LEU A 264 18.21 12.92 1.09
N THR A 265 18.13 11.59 1.21
CA THR A 265 17.89 10.88 2.48
C THR A 265 16.64 11.34 3.24
N CYS A 266 15.61 11.81 2.51
CA CYS A 266 14.38 12.38 3.10
C CYS A 266 13.40 11.34 3.71
N GLY A 267 13.61 10.04 3.47
CA GLY A 267 12.73 8.99 4.00
C GLY A 267 11.38 8.79 3.29
N ASN A 268 11.02 9.62 2.31
CA ASN A 268 9.74 9.50 1.58
C ASN A 268 9.46 8.09 1.06
N CYS A 269 10.47 7.42 0.49
CA CYS A 269 10.36 6.07 -0.05
C CYS A 269 9.93 5.01 0.99
N THR A 270 10.13 5.28 2.29
CA THR A 270 9.66 4.43 3.39
C THR A 270 8.29 4.85 3.91
N MET A 271 8.01 6.16 3.93
CA MET A 271 6.74 6.70 4.43
C MET A 271 5.56 6.31 3.53
N VAL A 272 5.73 6.41 2.21
CA VAL A 272 4.70 6.03 1.22
C VAL A 272 4.64 4.52 0.96
N CYS A 273 5.63 3.76 1.41
CA CYS A 273 5.70 2.33 1.12
C CYS A 273 4.66 1.55 1.93
N PRO A 274 3.82 0.72 1.27
CA PRO A 274 2.75 0.00 1.95
C PRO A 274 3.26 -1.16 2.82
N THR A 275 4.53 -1.55 2.68
CA THR A 275 5.15 -2.67 3.43
C THR A 275 6.18 -2.22 4.48
N CYS A 276 6.61 -0.96 4.49
CA CYS A 276 7.58 -0.48 5.50
C CYS A 276 6.86 -0.26 6.83
N PHE A 277 7.41 -0.76 7.93
CA PHE A 277 6.72 -0.88 9.22
C PHE A 277 7.55 -0.38 10.42
N CYS A 278 8.69 0.28 10.17
CA CYS A 278 9.55 0.73 11.25
C CYS A 278 8.88 1.83 12.08
N THR A 279 9.03 1.75 13.40
CA THR A 279 8.54 2.75 14.35
C THR A 279 9.64 3.18 15.31
N THR A 280 9.39 4.28 16.00
CA THR A 280 10.14 4.73 17.18
C THR A 280 9.15 5.23 18.24
N THR A 281 9.61 5.36 19.47
CA THR A 281 8.81 5.89 20.59
C THR A 281 9.31 7.26 21.02
N GLU A 282 8.39 8.13 21.38
CA GLU A 282 8.67 9.43 21.99
C GLU A 282 7.87 9.57 23.28
N ASP A 283 8.49 10.14 24.31
CA ASP A 283 7.84 10.44 25.58
C ASP A 283 7.52 11.94 25.61
N VAL A 284 6.26 12.27 25.89
CA VAL A 284 5.74 13.65 25.93
C VAL A 284 5.18 13.89 27.32
N THR A 285 5.44 15.07 27.89
CA THR A 285 4.84 15.52 29.16
C THR A 285 4.05 16.79 28.91
N ASP A 286 2.98 16.99 29.68
CA ASP A 286 2.29 18.27 29.67
C ASP A 286 3.10 19.34 30.42
N LEU A 287 2.70 20.61 30.30
CA LEU A 287 3.38 21.72 30.98
C LEU A 287 3.16 21.72 32.50
N THR A 288 2.18 20.96 33.00
CA THR A 288 1.89 20.85 34.43
C THR A 288 2.83 19.84 35.12
N GLY A 289 3.34 18.87 34.36
CA GLY A 289 4.15 17.76 34.86
C GLY A 289 3.35 16.64 35.50
N ASP A 290 2.01 16.73 35.46
CA ASP A 290 1.11 15.79 36.14
C ASP A 290 0.83 14.54 35.28
N HIS A 291 1.11 14.61 33.98
CA HIS A 291 0.87 13.51 33.03
C HIS A 291 2.06 13.30 32.11
N ALA A 292 2.35 12.03 31.83
CA ALA A 292 3.31 11.62 30.81
C ALA A 292 2.67 10.62 29.85
N GLU A 293 2.94 10.79 28.57
CA GLU A 293 2.45 9.92 27.51
C GLU A 293 3.63 9.35 26.72
N ARG A 294 3.57 8.07 26.40
CA ARG A 294 4.42 7.44 25.41
C ARG A 294 3.65 7.29 24.12
N TRP A 295 4.21 7.83 23.05
CA TRP A 295 3.68 7.73 21.70
C TRP A 295 4.60 6.86 20.85
N GLU A 296 4.02 5.97 20.05
CA GLU A 296 4.70 5.36 18.93
C GLU A 296 4.42 6.17 17.67
N ARG A 297 5.44 6.38 16.84
CA ARG A 297 5.29 6.97 15.51
C ARG A 297 6.10 6.21 14.48
N TRP A 298 5.70 6.29 13.21
CA TRP A 298 6.53 5.78 12.11
C TRP A 298 7.92 6.42 12.14
N ALA A 299 8.92 5.61 11.81
CA ALA A 299 10.30 6.02 11.68
C ALA A 299 10.87 5.51 10.36
N SER A 300 11.82 6.25 9.80
CA SER A 300 12.51 5.88 8.58
C SER A 300 13.92 5.36 8.86
N CYS A 301 14.34 4.32 8.15
CA CYS A 301 15.75 3.90 8.10
C CYS A 301 16.69 4.96 7.47
N PHE A 302 16.12 6.05 6.93
CA PHE A 302 16.87 7.21 6.47
C PHE A 302 17.08 8.29 7.57
N GLU A 303 16.37 8.22 8.70
CA GLU A 303 16.59 9.12 9.84
C GLU A 303 17.96 8.83 10.49
N LEU A 304 18.68 9.89 10.85
CA LEU A 304 20.02 9.77 11.46
C LEU A 304 19.98 8.99 12.77
N ASP A 305 18.97 9.26 13.59
CA ASP A 305 18.84 8.70 14.93
C ASP A 305 18.25 7.29 14.92
N PHE A 306 17.70 6.83 13.80
CA PHE A 306 17.10 5.48 13.68
C PHE A 306 18.09 4.35 13.93
N SER A 307 19.38 4.57 13.64
CA SER A 307 20.44 3.60 13.94
C SER A 307 21.38 4.07 15.06
N TYR A 308 20.95 5.00 15.90
CA TYR A 308 21.75 5.46 17.03
C TYR A 308 21.84 4.37 18.09
N MET A 309 23.06 4.04 18.49
CA MET A 309 23.37 3.16 19.62
C MET A 309 24.44 3.83 20.49
N HIS A 310 24.84 3.18 21.59
CA HIS A 310 25.94 3.68 22.41
C HIS A 310 27.21 3.85 21.54
N GLY A 311 27.66 5.10 21.34
CA GLY A 311 28.78 5.44 20.46
C GLY A 311 28.40 6.09 19.12
N GLY A 312 27.10 6.28 18.84
CA GLY A 312 26.60 7.04 17.68
C GLY A 312 25.80 6.21 16.70
N SER A 313 25.45 6.82 15.56
CA SER A 313 24.69 6.16 14.49
C SER A 313 25.58 5.24 13.66
N VAL A 314 25.13 4.00 13.43
CA VAL A 314 25.84 3.03 12.58
C VAL A 314 25.84 3.46 11.11
N ARG A 315 24.75 4.09 10.65
CA ARG A 315 24.54 4.47 9.25
C ARG A 315 24.69 5.97 9.05
N ARG A 316 25.95 6.43 9.04
CA ARG A 316 26.28 7.86 8.98
C ARG A 316 26.16 8.47 7.58
N THR A 317 26.39 7.70 6.52
CA THR A 317 26.37 8.19 5.13
C THR A 317 25.05 7.90 4.43
N GLY A 318 24.69 8.72 3.43
CA GLY A 318 23.51 8.48 2.58
C GLY A 318 23.57 7.13 1.86
N GLU A 319 24.76 6.76 1.38
CA GLU A 319 25.08 5.45 0.80
C GLU A 319 24.73 4.31 1.76
N SER A 320 25.18 4.37 3.02
CA SER A 320 24.89 3.33 4.00
C SER A 320 23.40 3.17 4.31
N ARG A 321 22.63 4.28 4.29
CA ARG A 321 21.17 4.29 4.51
C ARG A 321 20.42 3.77 3.29
N TYR A 322 20.78 4.22 2.09
CA TYR A 322 20.17 3.74 0.85
C TYR A 322 20.44 2.25 0.62
N ARG A 323 21.69 1.80 0.78
CA ARG A 323 22.05 0.39 0.71
C ARG A 323 21.28 -0.42 1.74
N GLN A 324 21.19 0.02 3.00
CA GLN A 324 20.36 -0.66 4.00
C GLN A 324 18.91 -0.80 3.56
N TRP A 325 18.30 0.28 3.06
CA TRP A 325 16.91 0.27 2.64
C TRP A 325 16.68 -0.75 1.50
N LEU A 326 17.52 -0.72 0.48
CA LEU A 326 17.40 -1.60 -0.68
C LEU A 326 17.72 -3.06 -0.32
N SER A 327 18.82 -3.30 0.41
CA SER A 327 19.20 -4.63 0.89
C SER A 327 18.19 -5.24 1.85
N HIS A 328 17.57 -4.44 2.72
CA HIS A 328 16.45 -4.93 3.53
C HIS A 328 15.30 -5.32 2.62
N LYS A 329 14.76 -4.35 1.86
CA LYS A 329 13.55 -4.49 1.05
C LYS A 329 13.61 -5.66 0.05
N LEU A 330 14.75 -5.91 -0.57
CA LEU A 330 14.87 -6.86 -1.68
C LEU A 330 15.74 -8.09 -1.37
N GLY A 331 16.56 -8.03 -0.31
CA GLY A 331 17.45 -9.13 0.08
C GLY A 331 16.97 -9.79 1.36
N THR A 332 17.27 -9.18 2.51
CA THR A 332 17.13 -9.82 3.83
C THR A 332 15.67 -9.98 4.27
N TRP A 333 14.71 -9.30 3.63
CA TRP A 333 13.28 -9.58 3.82
C TRP A 333 12.94 -11.06 3.54
N HIS A 334 13.62 -11.71 2.60
CA HIS A 334 13.44 -13.15 2.35
C HIS A 334 13.86 -14.01 3.55
N ASP A 335 14.94 -13.63 4.23
CA ASP A 335 15.43 -14.33 5.43
C ASP A 335 14.50 -14.16 6.62
N GLN A 336 13.87 -12.99 6.75
CA GLN A 336 13.00 -12.67 7.89
C GLN A 336 11.56 -13.15 7.67
N PHE A 337 11.04 -13.01 6.45
CA PHE A 337 9.61 -13.12 6.15
C PHE A 337 9.30 -13.99 4.94
N GLY A 338 10.30 -14.60 4.29
CA GLY A 338 10.09 -15.52 3.16
C GLY A 338 9.61 -14.86 1.87
N SER A 339 9.59 -13.53 1.78
CA SER A 339 9.15 -12.78 0.60
C SER A 339 10.01 -11.53 0.39
N SER A 340 9.87 -10.89 -0.78
CA SER A 340 10.34 -9.52 -0.96
C SER A 340 9.50 -8.55 -0.13
N GLY A 341 10.10 -7.47 0.35
CA GLY A 341 9.40 -6.31 0.91
C GLY A 341 8.90 -5.34 -0.16
N CYS A 342 9.05 -5.65 -1.45
CA CYS A 342 8.53 -4.87 -2.56
C CYS A 342 7.32 -5.54 -3.20
N VAL A 343 6.28 -4.74 -3.49
CA VAL A 343 5.04 -5.17 -4.19
C VAL A 343 4.86 -4.48 -5.55
N GLY A 344 5.91 -3.81 -6.05
CA GLY A 344 5.88 -3.15 -7.36
C GLY A 344 4.85 -2.03 -7.55
N CYS A 345 4.35 -1.43 -6.47
CA CYS A 345 3.34 -0.37 -6.53
C CYS A 345 3.86 0.95 -7.13
N GLY A 346 5.17 1.16 -7.18
CA GLY A 346 5.78 2.36 -7.76
C GLY A 346 5.80 3.61 -6.87
N ARG A 347 5.10 3.62 -5.73
CA ARG A 347 5.00 4.80 -4.82
C ARG A 347 6.34 5.40 -4.40
N CYS A 348 7.37 4.57 -4.23
CA CYS A 348 8.70 5.06 -3.84
C CYS A 348 9.45 5.77 -4.98
N ILE A 349 8.99 5.65 -6.22
CA ILE A 349 9.60 6.21 -7.43
C ILE A 349 8.94 7.55 -7.77
N ASP A 350 7.61 7.62 -7.81
CA ASP A 350 6.88 8.86 -8.12
C ASP A 350 6.94 9.89 -6.97
N TRP A 351 6.99 9.46 -5.71
CA TRP A 351 7.16 10.35 -4.55
C TRP A 351 8.61 10.56 -4.10
N CYS A 352 9.58 10.08 -4.89
CA CYS A 352 10.98 10.42 -4.67
C CYS A 352 11.26 11.83 -5.22
N PRO A 353 11.57 12.84 -4.38
CA PRO A 353 11.85 14.19 -4.88
C PRO A 353 13.10 14.27 -5.77
N ALA A 354 13.98 13.27 -5.70
CA ALA A 354 15.18 13.15 -6.55
C ALA A 354 14.95 12.27 -7.80
N GLY A 355 13.74 11.75 -8.02
CA GLY A 355 13.42 10.90 -9.17
C GLY A 355 14.20 9.58 -9.22
N ILE A 356 14.63 9.04 -8.07
CA ILE A 356 15.35 7.76 -8.00
C ILE A 356 14.38 6.63 -8.33
N ASP A 357 14.77 5.81 -9.32
CA ASP A 357 14.01 4.66 -9.79
C ASP A 357 14.71 3.37 -9.37
N LEU A 358 14.16 2.71 -8.35
CA LEU A 358 14.73 1.47 -7.81
C LEU A 358 14.87 0.36 -8.87
N THR A 359 14.00 0.31 -9.89
CA THR A 359 14.12 -0.70 -10.96
C THR A 359 15.34 -0.42 -11.84
N ALA A 360 15.61 0.86 -12.11
CA ALA A 360 16.82 1.28 -12.82
C ALA A 360 18.08 1.03 -12.00
N GLU A 361 18.09 1.35 -10.69
CA GLU A 361 19.26 1.11 -9.85
C GLU A 361 19.59 -0.40 -9.74
N LEU A 362 18.58 -1.27 -9.67
CA LEU A 362 18.83 -2.72 -9.72
C LEU A 362 19.37 -3.19 -11.06
N ALA A 363 18.84 -2.66 -12.17
CA ALA A 363 19.35 -3.01 -13.51
C ALA A 363 20.84 -2.63 -13.63
N ARG A 364 21.23 -1.47 -13.11
CA ARG A 364 22.63 -1.01 -13.11
C ARG A 364 23.53 -1.91 -12.25
N LEU A 365 23.07 -2.33 -11.08
CA LEU A 365 23.79 -3.34 -10.28
C LEU A 365 23.97 -4.66 -11.04
N ALA A 366 22.94 -5.12 -11.76
CA ALA A 366 22.99 -6.35 -12.54
C ALA A 366 23.97 -6.26 -13.73
N GLU A 367 24.01 -5.12 -14.42
CA GLU A 367 24.96 -4.83 -15.50
C GLU A 367 26.41 -4.88 -14.99
N GLU A 368 26.67 -4.22 -13.85
CA GLU A 368 27.99 -4.18 -13.23
C GLU A 368 28.43 -5.58 -12.76
N ALA A 369 27.53 -6.34 -12.14
CA ALA A 369 27.80 -7.72 -11.72
C ALA A 369 28.11 -8.65 -12.90
N SER A 370 27.54 -8.37 -14.07
CA SER A 370 27.79 -9.13 -15.30
C SER A 370 29.05 -8.70 -16.05
N GLY A 371 29.74 -7.64 -15.61
CA GLY A 371 30.88 -7.04 -16.31
C GLY A 371 30.50 -6.37 -17.63
N ALA A 372 29.21 -6.11 -17.87
CA ALA A 372 28.70 -5.56 -19.13
C ALA A 372 28.82 -4.03 -19.23
N GLY A 373 29.43 -3.38 -18.24
CA GLY A 373 29.55 -1.92 -18.14
C GLY A 373 30.99 -1.39 -18.01
N SER A 374 32.01 -2.23 -18.23
CA SER A 374 33.43 -1.83 -18.21
C SER A 374 34.02 -1.64 -19.61
#